data_AF-A0A2N2JZE5-F1
#
_entry.id   AF-A0A2N2JZE5-F1
#
_cell.length_a   1.000
_cell.length_b   1.000
_cell.length_c   1.000
_cell.angle_alpha   90.00
_cell.angle_beta   90.00
_cell.angle_gamma   90.00
#
_symmetry.space_group_name_H-M   'P 1'
#
loop_
_entity.id
_entity.type
_entity.pdbx_description
1 polymer ?
#
loop_
_entity_poly.entity_id
_entity_poly.type
_entity_poly.pdbx_seq_one_letter_code
_entity_poly.pdbx_strand_id
1 'polypeptide(L)'
;MDIVQNAQRRLRPHPFLYRLFTYVYVVLGEVTFFLHALYTGKLSAKFRRDPFPGLLSKQVILSYPARDVGCSTNDHFREWLKKEDLEYQEGRWTFYIPPQFGLQEHFAFVGRYPQPAGLKILKDFRHPDSAKYTRHMQSPAPGAALKRLLTPSPKALVRIANYLYFHDLGMKVYDLAALEGRDRTLSAYIVEHLAGAPVTQDAYETFMYRIRALLNRRELTTVHESVDIMADFAPPDCSRNLVMSEEKGRPLYVDFQGFLFKDEKRLIDDLLGEVNEKEEEGRSFFRSTPGNVKTRWCNILKIMEAVGFSFHERVVYDIGCNTGSFLYYALSEGAQWAIGWDRPEVVASAERLLLGLGATRFDLFGRENGEDPEFKSDIPERYKTDTRGILFCHAPFKGVAPGISEIPWEYMLLEGYSGRNLEEPLEYFRDVPGVRNWEVLTHRSFADGDSPTGVILLRRERRETLPVRKT
;
A
#
# COMPACT_ATOMS: atom_id res chain seq x y z
N MET A 1 -13.42 -3.84 -36.80
CA MET A 1 -14.58 -3.23 -36.10
C MET A 1 -15.76 -2.93 -37.02
N ASP A 2 -15.54 -2.72 -38.33
CA ASP A 2 -16.60 -2.27 -39.26
C ASP A 2 -17.75 -3.27 -39.50
N ILE A 3 -17.51 -4.58 -39.47
CA ILE A 3 -18.55 -5.57 -39.79
C ILE A 3 -19.66 -5.59 -38.73
N VAL A 4 -19.28 -5.58 -37.45
CA VAL A 4 -20.26 -5.63 -36.33
C VAL A 4 -21.06 -4.33 -36.27
N GLN A 5 -20.41 -3.18 -36.43
CA GLN A 5 -21.09 -1.88 -36.43
C GLN A 5 -22.03 -1.74 -37.64
N ASN A 6 -21.60 -2.20 -38.82
CA ASN A 6 -22.45 -2.21 -40.02
C ASN A 6 -23.66 -3.16 -39.85
N ALA A 7 -23.44 -4.36 -39.30
CA ALA A 7 -24.52 -5.28 -38.97
C ALA A 7 -25.50 -4.69 -37.94
N GLN A 8 -25.00 -4.05 -36.88
CA GLN A 8 -25.84 -3.37 -35.89
C GLN A 8 -26.68 -2.25 -36.51
N ARG A 9 -26.09 -1.43 -37.40
CA ARG A 9 -26.83 -0.36 -38.11
C ARG A 9 -27.93 -0.92 -39.00
N ARG A 10 -27.65 -2.00 -39.75
CA ARG A 10 -28.62 -2.66 -40.64
C ARG A 10 -29.74 -3.37 -39.87
N LEU A 11 -29.44 -3.93 -38.71
CA LEU A 11 -30.41 -4.66 -37.88
C LEU A 11 -31.23 -3.74 -36.98
N ARG A 12 -30.82 -2.47 -36.77
CA ARG A 12 -31.49 -1.50 -35.91
C ARG A 12 -33.01 -1.33 -36.18
N PRO A 13 -33.51 -1.36 -37.44
CA PRO A 13 -34.95 -1.30 -37.72
C PRO A 13 -35.74 -2.55 -37.29
N HIS A 14 -35.07 -3.65 -36.94
CA HIS A 14 -35.68 -4.92 -36.56
C HIS A 14 -35.33 -5.29 -35.10
N PRO A 15 -36.11 -4.82 -34.10
CA PRO A 15 -35.74 -4.93 -32.68
C PRO A 15 -35.45 -6.35 -32.21
N PHE A 16 -36.20 -7.35 -32.68
CA PHE A 16 -35.97 -8.75 -32.34
C PHE A 16 -34.63 -9.27 -32.88
N LEU A 17 -34.36 -9.06 -34.18
CA LEU A 17 -33.11 -9.48 -34.80
C LEU A 17 -31.90 -8.76 -34.22
N TYR A 18 -32.04 -7.47 -33.91
CA TYR A 18 -31.00 -6.69 -33.23
C TYR A 18 -30.69 -7.25 -31.84
N ARG A 19 -31.71 -7.57 -31.04
CA ARG A 19 -31.55 -8.19 -29.72
C ARG A 19 -30.90 -9.56 -29.83
N LEU A 20 -31.38 -10.41 -30.74
CA LEU A 20 -30.82 -11.74 -30.97
C LEU A 20 -29.35 -11.67 -31.42
N PHE A 21 -29.03 -10.80 -32.40
CA PHE A 21 -27.68 -10.58 -32.86
C PHE A 21 -26.76 -10.09 -31.74
N THR A 22 -27.22 -9.12 -30.95
CA THR A 22 -26.45 -8.60 -29.81
C THR A 22 -26.22 -9.70 -28.77
N TYR A 23 -27.25 -10.51 -28.46
CA TYR A 23 -27.12 -11.64 -27.54
C TYR A 23 -26.10 -12.68 -28.04
N VAL A 24 -26.22 -13.12 -29.30
CA VAL A 24 -25.29 -14.08 -29.91
C VAL A 24 -23.87 -13.53 -29.91
N TYR A 25 -23.67 -12.29 -30.34
CA TYR A 25 -22.36 -11.64 -30.36
C TYR A 25 -21.72 -11.59 -28.96
N VAL A 26 -22.52 -11.27 -27.95
CA VAL A 26 -22.07 -11.20 -26.55
C VAL A 26 -21.69 -12.57 -26.00
N VAL A 27 -22.52 -13.58 -26.25
CA VAL A 27 -22.24 -14.95 -25.82
C VAL A 27 -20.98 -15.48 -26.51
N LEU A 28 -20.83 -15.27 -27.81
CA LEU A 28 -19.62 -15.64 -28.55
C LEU A 28 -18.39 -14.92 -27.97
N GLY A 29 -18.49 -13.62 -27.71
CA GLY A 29 -17.40 -12.85 -27.10
C GLY A 29 -16.98 -13.39 -25.73
N GLU A 30 -17.94 -13.73 -24.86
CA GLU A 30 -17.65 -14.34 -23.55
C GLU A 30 -17.03 -15.74 -23.69
N VAL A 31 -17.54 -16.57 -24.60
CA VAL A 31 -16.98 -17.91 -24.84
C VAL A 31 -15.55 -17.80 -25.37
N THR A 32 -15.30 -16.94 -26.35
CA THR A 32 -13.96 -16.70 -26.87
C THR A 32 -13.03 -16.18 -25.79
N PHE A 33 -13.48 -15.21 -24.99
CA PHE A 33 -12.69 -14.68 -23.89
C PHE A 33 -12.44 -15.73 -22.79
N PHE A 34 -13.43 -16.56 -22.48
CA PHE A 34 -13.30 -17.67 -21.53
C PHE A 34 -12.25 -18.68 -21.99
N LEU A 35 -12.32 -19.12 -23.25
CA LEU A 35 -11.33 -20.03 -23.82
C LEU A 35 -9.93 -19.39 -23.82
N HIS A 36 -9.82 -18.11 -24.14
CA HIS A 36 -8.57 -17.37 -24.05
C HIS A 36 -8.05 -17.29 -22.60
N ALA A 37 -8.91 -16.97 -21.63
CA ALA A 37 -8.56 -16.88 -20.21
C ALA A 37 -8.13 -18.24 -19.63
N LEU A 38 -8.74 -19.33 -20.13
CA LEU A 38 -8.34 -20.70 -19.82
C LEU A 38 -6.96 -21.01 -20.41
N TYR A 39 -6.76 -20.78 -21.71
CA TYR A 39 -5.51 -21.06 -22.42
C TYR A 39 -4.31 -20.25 -21.89
N THR A 40 -4.54 -18.98 -21.56
CA THR A 40 -3.49 -18.08 -21.02
C THR A 40 -3.22 -18.26 -19.53
N GLY A 41 -4.01 -19.10 -18.85
CA GLY A 41 -3.88 -19.36 -17.41
C GLY A 41 -4.43 -18.24 -16.52
N LYS A 42 -5.20 -17.28 -17.04
CA LYS A 42 -5.83 -16.19 -16.25
C LYS A 42 -6.84 -16.73 -15.24
N LEU A 43 -7.60 -17.75 -15.61
CA LEU A 43 -8.50 -18.44 -14.67
C LEU A 43 -7.70 -19.13 -13.56
N SER A 44 -6.62 -19.83 -13.92
CA SER A 44 -5.73 -20.45 -12.95
C SER A 44 -5.12 -19.42 -12.00
N ALA A 45 -4.68 -18.27 -12.50
CA ALA A 45 -4.16 -17.17 -11.67
C ALA A 45 -5.21 -16.66 -10.68
N LYS A 46 -6.48 -16.54 -11.10
CA LYS A 46 -7.58 -16.09 -10.24
C LYS A 46 -8.00 -17.11 -9.17
N PHE A 47 -8.03 -18.39 -9.52
CA PHE A 47 -8.56 -19.47 -8.68
C PHE A 47 -7.48 -20.28 -7.97
N ARG A 48 -6.20 -20.03 -8.25
CA ARG A 48 -5.10 -20.58 -7.46
C ARG A 48 -5.33 -20.12 -6.01
N ARG A 49 -5.32 -21.07 -5.08
CA ARG A 49 -5.42 -20.76 -3.65
C ARG A 49 -4.33 -19.76 -3.32
N ASP A 50 -4.68 -18.79 -2.46
CA ASP A 50 -3.72 -17.84 -1.91
C ASP A 50 -2.49 -18.62 -1.42
N PRO A 51 -1.32 -18.45 -2.07
CA PRO A 51 -0.13 -19.19 -1.73
C PRO A 51 0.40 -18.82 -0.34
N PHE A 52 0.02 -17.64 0.17
CA PHE A 52 0.42 -17.15 1.49
C PHE A 52 -0.84 -16.72 2.26
N PRO A 53 -1.68 -17.69 2.69
CA PRO A 53 -2.97 -17.41 3.29
C PRO A 53 -2.80 -16.49 4.51
N GLY A 54 -3.38 -15.31 4.41
CA GLY A 54 -3.30 -14.31 5.46
C GLY A 54 -1.91 -13.72 5.66
N LEU A 55 -1.05 -13.71 4.65
CA LEU A 55 0.16 -12.88 4.63
C LEU A 55 -0.02 -11.67 3.73
N LEU A 56 -0.63 -11.83 2.54
CA LEU A 56 -0.76 -10.76 1.56
C LEU A 56 -1.85 -9.75 1.93
N SER A 57 -1.58 -8.46 1.70
CA SER A 57 -2.49 -7.34 1.99
C SER A 57 -3.06 -7.38 3.41
N LYS A 58 -2.18 -7.68 4.37
CA LYS A 58 -2.51 -7.73 5.79
C LYS A 58 -2.61 -6.36 6.44
N GLN A 59 -2.03 -5.32 5.82
CA GLN A 59 -2.17 -3.95 6.29
C GLN A 59 -3.65 -3.64 6.55
N VAL A 60 -3.95 -3.19 7.76
CA VAL A 60 -5.31 -2.84 8.16
C VAL A 60 -5.75 -1.59 7.39
N ILE A 61 -6.96 -1.66 6.84
CA ILE A 61 -7.64 -0.50 6.25
C ILE A 61 -8.00 0.44 7.40
N LEU A 62 -7.46 1.66 7.36
CA LEU A 62 -7.85 2.68 8.31
C LEU A 62 -9.21 3.24 7.92
N SER A 63 -10.02 3.51 8.94
CA SER A 63 -11.34 4.09 8.76
C SER A 63 -11.31 5.55 9.20
N TYR A 64 -11.81 6.44 8.34
CA TYR A 64 -11.86 7.86 8.60
C TYR A 64 -13.31 8.34 8.58
N PRO A 65 -13.73 9.14 9.56
CA PRO A 65 -15.08 9.70 9.55
C PRO A 65 -15.24 10.64 8.36
N ALA A 66 -16.34 10.48 7.63
CA ALA A 66 -16.76 11.29 6.50
C ALA A 66 -18.24 11.63 6.64
N ARG A 67 -18.67 12.02 7.85
CA ARG A 67 -20.07 12.07 8.27
C ARG A 67 -20.91 13.07 7.46
N ASP A 68 -20.30 14.15 7.01
CA ASP A 68 -20.96 15.21 6.24
C ASP A 68 -20.97 14.94 4.73
N VAL A 69 -20.33 13.84 4.29
CA VAL A 69 -20.25 13.46 2.89
C VAL A 69 -21.54 12.79 2.43
N GLY A 70 -22.20 13.37 1.43
CA GLY A 70 -23.41 12.80 0.82
C GLY A 70 -23.13 11.49 0.07
N CYS A 71 -23.14 10.34 0.74
CA CYS A 71 -22.64 9.08 0.19
C CYS A 71 -23.69 7.98 -0.03
N SER A 72 -24.99 8.27 -0.07
CA SER A 72 -25.99 7.21 -0.22
C SER A 72 -26.07 6.64 -1.64
N THR A 73 -25.82 7.47 -2.66
CA THR A 73 -25.77 7.10 -4.10
C THR A 73 -24.68 7.89 -4.81
N ASN A 74 -24.25 7.42 -6.00
CA ASN A 74 -23.30 8.17 -6.83
C ASN A 74 -23.80 9.58 -7.17
N ASP A 75 -25.11 9.75 -7.34
CA ASP A 75 -25.73 11.03 -7.69
C ASP A 75 -25.64 12.01 -6.53
N HIS A 76 -26.00 11.55 -5.32
CA HIS A 76 -25.86 12.38 -4.12
C HIS A 76 -24.40 12.76 -3.83
N PHE A 77 -23.44 11.87 -4.13
CA PHE A 77 -22.03 12.19 -3.95
C PHE A 77 -21.56 13.26 -4.95
N ARG A 78 -22.02 13.21 -6.20
CA ARG A 78 -21.75 14.29 -7.17
C ARG A 78 -22.39 15.61 -6.75
N GLU A 79 -23.63 15.58 -6.30
CA GLU A 79 -24.32 16.77 -5.81
C GLU A 79 -23.61 17.38 -4.60
N TRP A 80 -23.13 16.55 -3.69
CA TRP A 80 -22.33 16.97 -2.55
C TRP A 80 -21.01 17.62 -3.00
N LEU A 81 -20.23 16.97 -3.88
CA LEU A 81 -18.98 17.54 -4.41
C LEU A 81 -19.21 18.92 -5.05
N LYS A 82 -20.30 19.08 -5.82
CA LYS A 82 -20.65 20.37 -6.44
C LYS A 82 -21.10 21.41 -5.42
N LYS A 83 -21.84 21.02 -4.39
CA LYS A 83 -22.33 21.92 -3.34
C LYS A 83 -21.17 22.49 -2.51
N GLU A 84 -20.18 21.64 -2.21
CA GLU A 84 -18.98 22.03 -1.45
C GLU A 84 -17.87 22.61 -2.35
N ASP A 85 -18.18 22.90 -3.62
CA ASP A 85 -17.25 23.47 -4.61
C ASP A 85 -15.93 22.70 -4.77
N LEU A 86 -15.99 21.37 -4.66
CA LEU A 86 -14.83 20.49 -4.84
C LEU A 86 -14.70 20.07 -6.31
N GLU A 87 -13.56 20.38 -6.92
CA GLU A 87 -13.20 19.89 -8.24
C GLU A 87 -13.04 18.37 -8.23
N TYR A 88 -13.57 17.69 -9.26
CA TYR A 88 -13.40 16.25 -9.41
C TYR A 88 -13.45 15.81 -10.88
N GLN A 89 -12.78 14.70 -11.17
CA GLN A 89 -12.88 13.98 -12.43
C GLN A 89 -13.65 12.67 -12.22
N GLU A 90 -14.62 12.40 -13.07
CA GLU A 90 -15.41 11.17 -12.99
C GLU A 90 -14.95 10.17 -14.04
N GLY A 91 -14.32 9.09 -13.57
CA GLY A 91 -14.04 7.91 -14.38
C GLY A 91 -15.25 6.98 -14.45
N ARG A 92 -15.11 5.88 -15.19
CA ARG A 92 -16.19 4.87 -15.30
C ARG A 92 -16.57 4.27 -13.95
N TRP A 93 -15.57 3.99 -13.12
CA TRP A 93 -15.72 3.23 -11.86
C TRP A 93 -15.36 4.04 -10.61
N THR A 94 -14.76 5.21 -10.78
CA THR A 94 -14.21 6.01 -9.69
C THR A 94 -14.54 7.49 -9.85
N PHE A 95 -14.53 8.19 -8.74
CA PHE A 95 -14.33 9.64 -8.68
C PHE A 95 -12.88 9.90 -8.32
N TYR A 96 -12.24 10.85 -8.99
CA TYR A 96 -10.93 11.34 -8.64
C TYR A 96 -11.04 12.78 -8.16
N ILE A 97 -10.58 13.05 -6.95
CA ILE A 97 -10.56 14.38 -6.35
C ILE A 97 -9.08 14.77 -6.21
N PRO A 98 -8.58 15.74 -7.01
CA PRO A 98 -7.21 16.20 -6.90
C PRO A 98 -6.98 16.95 -5.57
N PRO A 99 -5.71 17.12 -5.15
CA PRO A 99 -5.37 18.04 -4.08
C PRO A 99 -5.80 19.45 -4.46
N GLN A 100 -6.57 20.08 -3.58
CA GLN A 100 -7.13 21.42 -3.78
C GLN A 100 -7.38 22.10 -2.44
N PHE A 101 -7.57 23.42 -2.47
CA PHE A 101 -7.97 24.19 -1.30
C PHE A 101 -9.31 23.67 -0.74
N GLY A 102 -9.49 23.68 0.57
CA GLY A 102 -10.71 23.17 1.23
C GLY A 102 -10.82 21.63 1.32
N LEU A 103 -10.01 20.85 0.60
CA LEU A 103 -10.11 19.38 0.63
C LEU A 103 -9.95 18.81 2.05
N GLN A 104 -9.02 19.38 2.84
CA GLN A 104 -8.77 18.95 4.22
C GLN A 104 -9.90 19.31 5.19
N GLU A 105 -10.78 20.25 4.85
CA GLU A 105 -11.95 20.58 5.69
C GLU A 105 -12.97 19.44 5.68
N HIS A 106 -13.08 18.73 4.55
CA HIS A 106 -13.96 17.57 4.41
C HIS A 106 -13.24 16.23 4.63
N PHE A 107 -11.93 16.19 4.38
CA PHE A 107 -11.10 15.00 4.46
C PHE A 107 -9.81 15.29 5.24
N ALA A 108 -9.92 15.68 6.51
CA ALA A 108 -8.78 16.08 7.34
C ALA A 108 -7.64 15.04 7.39
N PHE A 109 -7.98 13.75 7.24
CA PHE A 109 -7.00 12.67 7.21
C PHE A 109 -6.02 12.76 6.02
N VAL A 110 -6.36 13.46 4.93
CA VAL A 110 -5.48 13.66 3.76
C VAL A 110 -4.15 14.32 4.15
N GLY A 111 -4.16 15.23 5.13
CA GLY A 111 -2.94 15.87 5.66
C GLY A 111 -1.96 14.91 6.34
N ARG A 112 -2.38 13.66 6.62
CA ARG A 112 -1.52 12.60 7.19
C ARG A 112 -0.67 11.89 6.14
N TYR A 113 -0.86 12.18 4.85
CA TYR A 113 -0.12 11.56 3.75
C TYR A 113 0.87 12.54 3.09
N PRO A 114 1.90 12.02 2.38
CA PRO A 114 2.78 12.86 1.57
C PRO A 114 1.99 13.74 0.60
N GLN A 115 2.39 15.01 0.46
CA GLN A 115 1.74 15.96 -0.44
C GLN A 115 2.56 16.10 -1.74
N PRO A 116 1.91 16.34 -2.89
CA PRO A 116 0.46 16.50 -3.07
C PRO A 116 -0.28 15.16 -3.19
N ALA A 117 -1.33 14.94 -2.37
CA ALA A 117 -2.14 13.71 -2.39
C ALA A 117 -3.56 13.93 -2.94
N GLY A 118 -3.99 13.04 -3.83
CA GLY A 118 -5.37 12.98 -4.32
C GLY A 118 -6.15 11.78 -3.78
N LEU A 119 -7.47 11.81 -3.97
CA LEU A 119 -8.38 10.72 -3.60
C LEU A 119 -8.98 10.07 -4.85
N LYS A 120 -8.77 8.75 -5.02
CA LYS A 120 -9.48 7.94 -6.01
C LYS A 120 -10.51 7.07 -5.31
N ILE A 121 -11.77 7.50 -5.35
CA ILE A 121 -12.89 6.92 -4.62
C ILE A 121 -13.68 5.97 -5.54
N LEU A 122 -13.91 4.72 -5.10
CA LEU A 122 -14.74 3.78 -5.85
C LEU A 122 -16.21 4.19 -5.81
N LYS A 123 -16.89 4.09 -6.94
CA LYS A 123 -18.36 4.28 -7.04
C LYS A 123 -19.15 3.18 -6.30
N ASP A 124 -18.50 2.08 -5.96
CA ASP A 124 -19.10 1.04 -5.13
C ASP A 124 -18.92 1.41 -3.66
N PHE A 125 -19.89 2.16 -3.14
CA PHE A 125 -19.92 2.70 -1.78
C PHE A 125 -20.14 1.60 -0.72
N ARG A 126 -19.15 0.73 -0.61
CA ARG A 126 -19.00 -0.29 0.42
C ARG A 126 -17.58 -0.22 1.00
N HIS A 127 -17.38 -0.83 2.17
CA HIS A 127 -16.06 -0.97 2.79
C HIS A 127 -15.09 -1.68 1.81
N PRO A 128 -13.79 -1.33 1.75
CA PRO A 128 -12.88 -1.88 0.74
C PRO A 128 -12.72 -3.41 0.76
N ASP A 129 -13.01 -4.07 1.89
CA ASP A 129 -13.08 -5.55 1.97
C ASP A 129 -14.24 -6.17 1.19
N SER A 130 -15.30 -5.41 0.95
CA SER A 130 -16.53 -5.89 0.31
C SER A 130 -16.82 -5.21 -1.04
N ALA A 131 -16.16 -4.09 -1.30
CA ALA A 131 -16.29 -3.34 -2.54
C ALA A 131 -15.74 -4.12 -3.74
N LYS A 132 -16.30 -3.84 -4.90
CA LYS A 132 -15.94 -4.40 -6.21
C LYS A 132 -15.64 -3.23 -7.13
N TYR A 133 -14.47 -3.27 -7.78
CA TYR A 133 -14.07 -2.20 -8.69
C TYR A 133 -15.00 -2.10 -9.90
N THR A 134 -15.43 -3.23 -10.48
CA THR A 134 -16.21 -3.28 -11.72
C THR A 134 -17.62 -3.85 -11.50
N ARG A 135 -18.47 -3.15 -10.73
CA ARG A 135 -19.82 -3.65 -10.40
C ARG A 135 -20.76 -3.64 -11.62
N HIS A 136 -21.41 -4.77 -11.91
CA HIS A 136 -22.29 -4.91 -13.09
C HIS A 136 -23.34 -3.79 -13.21
N MET A 137 -23.99 -3.43 -12.10
CA MET A 137 -25.06 -2.42 -12.06
C MET A 137 -24.60 -1.00 -12.44
N GLN A 138 -23.32 -0.66 -12.25
CA GLN A 138 -22.81 0.69 -12.55
C GLN A 138 -22.44 0.86 -14.01
N SER A 139 -22.04 -0.23 -14.69
CA SER A 139 -21.82 -0.21 -16.14
C SER A 139 -22.11 -1.59 -16.71
N PRO A 140 -23.39 -1.85 -17.07
CA PRO A 140 -23.79 -3.12 -17.66
C PRO A 140 -23.27 -3.19 -19.10
N ALA A 141 -22.01 -3.61 -19.25
CA ALA A 141 -21.48 -4.12 -20.50
C ALA A 141 -21.88 -5.59 -20.63
N PRO A 142 -22.66 -5.95 -21.66
CA PRO A 142 -22.81 -7.33 -22.09
C PRO A 142 -21.42 -7.90 -22.39
N GLY A 143 -21.16 -9.12 -21.93
CA GLY A 143 -19.90 -9.80 -22.24
C GLY A 143 -18.71 -9.42 -21.35
N ALA A 144 -18.97 -8.74 -20.23
CA ALA A 144 -17.95 -8.38 -19.24
C ALA A 144 -18.06 -9.17 -17.93
N ALA A 145 -18.90 -10.21 -17.85
CA ALA A 145 -19.07 -10.97 -16.61
C ALA A 145 -17.76 -11.64 -16.18
N LEU A 146 -17.08 -12.30 -17.12
CA LEU A 146 -15.80 -12.95 -16.81
C LEU A 146 -14.69 -11.92 -16.51
N LYS A 147 -14.65 -10.81 -17.25
CA LYS A 147 -13.68 -9.71 -17.00
C LYS A 147 -13.85 -9.14 -15.60
N ARG A 148 -15.08 -8.92 -15.15
CA ARG A 148 -15.41 -8.49 -13.78
C ARG A 148 -15.02 -9.53 -12.73
N LEU A 149 -15.19 -10.81 -13.04
CA LEU A 149 -14.77 -11.90 -12.16
C LEU A 149 -13.24 -11.91 -11.99
N LEU A 150 -12.51 -11.67 -13.07
CA LEU A 150 -11.05 -11.59 -13.07
C LEU A 150 -10.52 -10.33 -12.38
N THR A 151 -11.25 -9.21 -12.43
CA THR A 151 -10.85 -7.97 -11.72
C THR A 151 -10.52 -8.27 -10.25
N PRO A 152 -9.32 -7.91 -9.77
CA PRO A 152 -8.93 -8.11 -8.37
C PRO A 152 -9.79 -7.29 -7.39
N SER A 153 -9.78 -7.69 -6.12
CA SER A 153 -10.40 -6.90 -5.04
C SER A 153 -9.63 -5.59 -4.82
N PRO A 154 -10.24 -4.57 -4.18
CA PRO A 154 -9.55 -3.31 -3.93
C PRO A 154 -8.20 -3.46 -3.21
N LYS A 155 -8.11 -4.35 -2.23
CA LYS A 155 -6.86 -4.71 -1.53
C LYS A 155 -5.81 -5.31 -2.46
N ALA A 156 -6.19 -6.27 -3.31
CA ALA A 156 -5.26 -6.89 -4.25
C ALA A 156 -4.78 -5.91 -5.33
N LEU A 157 -5.61 -4.95 -5.70
CA LEU A 157 -5.22 -3.88 -6.62
C LEU A 157 -4.11 -2.98 -6.07
N VAL A 158 -4.01 -2.80 -4.74
CA VAL A 158 -2.88 -2.08 -4.11
C VAL A 158 -1.55 -2.73 -4.46
N ARG A 159 -1.47 -4.07 -4.41
CA ARG A 159 -0.24 -4.79 -4.77
C ARG A 159 0.14 -4.61 -6.24
N ILE A 160 -0.85 -4.59 -7.12
CA ILE A 160 -0.64 -4.34 -8.55
C ILE A 160 -0.15 -2.90 -8.76
N ALA A 161 -0.77 -1.92 -8.10
CA ALA A 161 -0.33 -0.53 -8.15
C ALA A 161 1.10 -0.36 -7.64
N ASN A 162 1.41 -0.97 -6.49
CA ASN A 162 2.76 -1.02 -5.92
C ASN A 162 3.78 -1.65 -6.88
N TYR A 163 3.40 -2.73 -7.55
CA TYR A 163 4.27 -3.39 -8.52
C TYR A 163 4.53 -2.52 -9.75
N LEU A 164 3.50 -1.84 -10.28
CA LEU A 164 3.69 -0.86 -11.36
C LEU A 164 4.54 0.33 -10.90
N TYR A 165 4.35 0.83 -9.68
CA TYR A 165 5.18 1.88 -9.09
C TYR A 165 6.64 1.45 -8.95
N PHE A 166 6.88 0.23 -8.45
CA PHE A 166 8.22 -0.34 -8.31
C PHE A 166 8.97 -0.40 -9.65
N HIS A 167 8.26 -0.67 -10.75
CA HIS A 167 8.82 -0.65 -12.10
C HIS A 167 8.77 0.73 -12.76
N ASP A 168 8.48 1.80 -12.01
CA ASP A 168 8.35 3.17 -12.52
C ASP A 168 7.37 3.31 -13.69
N LEU A 169 6.23 2.63 -13.59
CA LEU A 169 5.16 2.60 -14.58
C LEU A 169 3.82 3.09 -14.02
N GLY A 170 3.68 3.16 -12.70
CA GLY A 170 2.47 3.60 -12.03
C GLY A 170 2.72 4.68 -10.98
N MET A 171 1.66 5.38 -10.60
CA MET A 171 1.68 6.31 -9.46
C MET A 171 1.82 5.57 -8.12
N LYS A 172 2.35 6.23 -7.10
CA LYS A 172 2.37 5.69 -5.74
C LYS A 172 0.96 5.69 -5.15
N VAL A 173 0.57 4.59 -4.51
CA VAL A 173 -0.61 4.52 -3.65
C VAL A 173 -0.12 4.67 -2.21
N TYR A 174 -0.50 5.74 -1.53
CA TYR A 174 -0.12 5.99 -0.15
C TYR A 174 -0.95 5.16 0.84
N ASP A 175 -2.22 4.86 0.51
CA ASP A 175 -3.07 3.99 1.33
C ASP A 175 -4.35 3.54 0.58
N LEU A 176 -5.02 2.54 1.13
CA LEU A 176 -6.41 2.20 0.86
C LEU A 176 -7.21 2.36 2.16
N ALA A 177 -8.09 3.35 2.19
CA ALA A 177 -8.88 3.70 3.36
C ALA A 177 -10.39 3.45 3.17
N ALA A 178 -11.07 3.33 4.29
CA ALA A 178 -12.52 3.33 4.39
C ALA A 178 -13.00 4.71 4.87
N LEU A 179 -13.86 5.37 4.10
CA LEU A 179 -14.47 6.64 4.49
C LEU A 179 -15.86 6.36 5.04
N GLU A 180 -16.04 6.53 6.34
CA GLU A 180 -17.28 6.22 7.06
C GLU A 180 -18.25 7.41 6.97
N GLY A 181 -19.14 7.35 5.98
CA GLY A 181 -20.30 8.24 5.91
C GLY A 181 -21.46 7.73 6.76
N ARG A 182 -22.55 8.51 6.77
CA ARG A 182 -23.73 8.21 7.61
C ARG A 182 -24.39 6.86 7.28
N ASP A 183 -24.57 6.57 6.00
CA ASP A 183 -25.34 5.39 5.53
C ASP A 183 -24.50 4.38 4.74
N ARG A 184 -23.29 4.79 4.32
CA ARG A 184 -22.40 4.01 3.47
C ARG A 184 -20.94 4.28 3.83
N THR A 185 -20.11 3.30 3.51
CA THR A 185 -18.66 3.42 3.56
C THR A 185 -18.12 3.58 2.15
N LEU A 186 -17.27 4.56 1.88
CA LEU A 186 -16.62 4.70 0.58
C LEU A 186 -15.24 4.04 0.63
N SER A 187 -14.86 3.34 -0.43
CA SER A 187 -13.48 2.86 -0.59
C SER A 187 -12.66 3.92 -1.30
N ALA A 188 -11.58 4.38 -0.69
CA ALA A 188 -10.74 5.44 -1.23
C ALA A 188 -9.27 5.00 -1.29
N TYR A 189 -8.67 5.08 -2.49
CA TYR A 189 -7.22 5.07 -2.61
C TYR A 189 -6.72 6.49 -2.40
N ILE A 190 -5.74 6.64 -1.51
CA ILE A 190 -4.98 7.88 -1.37
C ILE A 190 -3.75 7.72 -2.25
N VAL A 191 -3.59 8.61 -3.21
CA VAL A 191 -2.63 8.44 -4.31
C VAL A 191 -1.78 9.68 -4.51
N GLU A 192 -0.56 9.49 -5.00
CA GLU A 192 0.27 10.56 -5.56
C GLU A 192 -0.54 11.31 -6.63
N HIS A 193 -0.68 12.63 -6.48
CA HIS A 193 -1.27 13.44 -7.53
C HIS A 193 -0.26 13.64 -8.65
N LEU A 194 -0.67 13.32 -9.87
CA LEU A 194 0.11 13.56 -11.06
C LEU A 194 -0.48 14.73 -11.84
N ALA A 195 0.38 15.70 -12.12
CA ALA A 195 0.14 16.79 -13.04
C ALA A 195 1.39 16.98 -13.89
N GLY A 196 1.18 17.41 -15.14
CA GLY A 196 2.26 17.67 -16.08
C GLY A 196 1.74 17.95 -17.49
N ALA A 197 2.69 18.17 -18.40
CA ALA A 197 2.39 18.39 -19.80
C ALA A 197 1.63 17.21 -20.44
N PRO A 198 0.86 17.45 -21.53
CA PRO A 198 0.25 16.38 -22.31
C PRO A 198 1.29 15.33 -22.73
N VAL A 199 0.92 14.05 -22.63
CA VAL A 199 1.81 12.95 -22.99
C VAL A 199 2.08 12.97 -24.50
N THR A 200 3.36 12.98 -24.86
CA THR A 200 3.79 12.91 -26.27
C THR A 200 3.70 11.49 -26.79
N GLN A 201 3.61 11.34 -28.11
CA GLN A 201 3.57 10.01 -28.75
C GLN A 201 4.82 9.17 -28.41
N ASP A 202 6.00 9.78 -28.36
CA ASP A 202 7.25 9.11 -28.01
C ASP A 202 7.29 8.62 -26.55
N ALA A 203 6.81 9.45 -25.62
CA ALA A 203 6.68 9.08 -24.22
C ALA A 203 5.69 7.92 -24.04
N TYR A 204 4.58 7.94 -24.77
CA TYR A 204 3.61 6.84 -24.83
C TYR A 204 4.22 5.55 -25.37
N GLU A 205 4.96 5.60 -26.48
CA GLU A 205 5.61 4.42 -27.07
C GLU A 205 6.64 3.81 -26.12
N THR A 206 7.44 4.66 -25.45
CA THR A 206 8.38 4.26 -24.40
C THR A 206 7.66 3.57 -23.24
N PHE A 207 6.55 4.14 -22.77
CA PHE A 207 5.71 3.54 -21.73
C PHE A 207 5.17 2.17 -22.18
N MET A 208 4.59 2.08 -23.38
CA MET A 208 4.02 0.84 -23.90
C MET A 208 5.08 -0.25 -24.12
N TYR A 209 6.29 0.12 -24.53
CA TYR A 209 7.42 -0.82 -24.62
C TYR A 209 7.71 -1.45 -23.26
N ARG A 210 7.79 -0.65 -22.21
CA ARG A 210 8.08 -1.11 -20.84
C ARG A 210 6.94 -1.97 -20.27
N ILE A 211 5.67 -1.59 -20.49
CA ILE A 211 4.51 -2.41 -20.11
C ILE A 211 4.53 -3.77 -20.82
N ARG A 212 4.78 -3.80 -22.13
CA ARG A 212 4.87 -5.05 -22.88
C ARG A 212 6.03 -5.92 -22.39
N ALA A 213 7.17 -5.32 -22.05
CA ALA A 213 8.30 -6.06 -21.47
C ALA A 213 7.91 -6.73 -20.14
N LEU A 214 7.18 -6.02 -19.26
CA LEU A 214 6.68 -6.57 -18.00
C LEU A 214 5.68 -7.71 -18.21
N LEU A 215 4.75 -7.57 -19.15
CA LEU A 215 3.80 -8.63 -19.52
C LEU A 215 4.51 -9.86 -20.13
N ASN A 216 5.57 -9.64 -20.90
CA ASN A 216 6.38 -10.71 -21.50
C ASN A 216 7.19 -11.51 -20.47
N ARG A 217 7.59 -10.88 -19.36
CA ARG A 217 8.19 -11.59 -18.20
C ARG A 217 7.21 -12.51 -17.48
N ARG A 218 5.91 -12.41 -17.80
CA ARG A 218 4.83 -13.24 -17.25
C ARG A 218 4.64 -13.07 -15.74
N GLU A 219 5.06 -11.93 -15.19
CA GLU A 219 4.83 -11.56 -13.78
C GLU A 219 3.41 -10.98 -13.64
N LEU A 220 3.06 -10.06 -14.53
CA LEU A 220 1.70 -9.55 -14.73
C LEU A 220 1.04 -10.13 -15.97
N THR A 221 -0.29 -10.11 -15.98
CA THR A 221 -1.12 -10.25 -17.17
C THR A 221 -2.30 -9.29 -17.12
N THR A 222 -3.01 -9.11 -18.23
CA THR A 222 -4.16 -8.22 -18.31
C THR A 222 -5.47 -8.96 -18.03
N VAL A 223 -6.43 -8.25 -17.44
CA VAL A 223 -7.83 -8.70 -17.31
C VAL A 223 -8.48 -8.85 -18.68
N HIS A 224 -8.02 -8.09 -19.68
CA HIS A 224 -8.40 -8.21 -21.09
C HIS A 224 -7.43 -9.11 -21.85
N GLU A 225 -7.71 -9.40 -23.11
CA GLU A 225 -6.94 -10.30 -23.96
C GLU A 225 -5.50 -9.81 -24.15
N SER A 226 -5.32 -8.52 -24.46
CA SER A 226 -4.04 -7.81 -24.47
C SER A 226 -4.24 -6.33 -24.19
N VAL A 227 -3.14 -5.61 -23.90
CA VAL A 227 -3.17 -4.14 -23.78
C VAL A 227 -3.52 -3.46 -25.11
N ASP A 228 -3.13 -4.06 -26.24
CA ASP A 228 -3.28 -3.43 -27.58
C ASP A 228 -4.73 -3.31 -28.04
N ILE A 229 -5.65 -4.06 -27.43
CA ILE A 229 -7.08 -3.99 -27.75
C ILE A 229 -7.90 -3.24 -26.69
N MET A 230 -7.27 -2.81 -25.60
CA MET A 230 -7.93 -2.08 -24.53
C MET A 230 -8.03 -0.59 -24.92
N ALA A 231 -9.25 -0.05 -24.91
CA ALA A 231 -9.46 1.38 -25.11
C ALA A 231 -8.68 2.23 -24.09
N ASP A 232 -8.51 1.70 -22.87
CA ASP A 232 -7.73 2.33 -21.80
C ASP A 232 -6.22 2.45 -22.12
N PHE A 233 -5.73 1.86 -23.21
CA PHE A 233 -4.34 1.99 -23.69
C PHE A 233 -4.28 2.64 -25.09
N ALA A 234 -5.34 3.33 -25.52
CA ALA A 234 -5.33 4.06 -26.78
C ALA A 234 -4.34 5.25 -26.73
N PRO A 235 -3.55 5.50 -27.78
CA PRO A 235 -2.62 6.61 -27.82
C PRO A 235 -3.32 7.99 -27.83
N PRO A 236 -2.63 9.06 -27.43
CA PRO A 236 -1.28 9.06 -26.83
C PRO A 236 -1.30 8.94 -25.30
N ASP A 237 -2.44 9.12 -24.65
CA ASP A 237 -2.51 9.28 -23.19
C ASP A 237 -3.26 8.14 -22.49
N CYS A 238 -3.40 6.99 -23.14
CA CYS A 238 -4.11 5.83 -22.59
C CYS A 238 -5.54 6.19 -22.16
N SER A 239 -6.28 6.92 -23.01
CA SER A 239 -7.59 7.49 -22.66
C SER A 239 -7.55 8.32 -21.37
N ARG A 240 -6.53 9.18 -21.25
CA ARG A 240 -6.20 10.01 -20.07
C ARG A 240 -5.74 9.25 -18.82
N ASN A 241 -5.45 7.96 -18.93
CA ASN A 241 -4.92 7.18 -17.81
C ASN A 241 -3.38 7.22 -17.73
N LEU A 242 -2.71 7.83 -18.70
CA LEU A 242 -1.27 8.05 -18.69
C LEU A 242 -1.01 9.55 -18.51
N VAL A 243 -0.32 9.92 -17.44
CA VAL A 243 -0.08 11.31 -17.05
C VAL A 243 1.42 11.54 -16.93
N MET A 244 1.92 12.65 -17.49
CA MET A 244 3.32 13.03 -17.31
C MET A 244 3.55 13.45 -15.87
N SER A 245 4.51 12.81 -15.18
CA SER A 245 4.99 13.28 -13.88
C SER A 245 6.06 14.34 -14.09
N GLU A 246 5.81 15.56 -13.61
CA GLU A 246 6.81 16.64 -13.64
C GLU A 246 8.06 16.27 -12.82
N GLU A 247 7.87 15.71 -11.63
CA GLU A 247 8.96 15.32 -10.73
C GLU A 247 9.86 14.25 -11.35
N LYS A 248 9.26 13.21 -11.96
CA LYS A 248 10.02 12.07 -12.48
C LYS A 248 10.39 12.21 -13.96
N GLY A 249 9.92 13.27 -14.64
CA GLY A 249 10.17 13.52 -16.05
C GLY A 249 9.70 12.41 -16.99
N ARG A 250 8.67 11.63 -16.60
CA ARG A 250 8.20 10.47 -17.35
C ARG A 250 6.71 10.20 -17.16
N PRO A 251 6.03 9.55 -18.12
CA PRO A 251 4.63 9.22 -17.99
C PRO A 251 4.40 8.06 -17.00
N LEU A 252 3.39 8.20 -16.15
CA LEU A 252 2.95 7.19 -15.19
C LEU A 252 1.47 6.88 -15.38
N TYR A 253 1.11 5.61 -15.19
CA TYR A 253 -0.23 5.11 -15.40
C TYR A 253 -1.06 5.10 -14.10
N VAL A 254 -2.29 5.63 -14.14
CA VAL A 254 -3.12 5.85 -12.95
C VAL A 254 -4.25 4.82 -12.77
N ASP A 255 -4.42 3.87 -13.69
CA ASP A 255 -5.62 3.01 -13.75
C ASP A 255 -5.32 1.49 -13.73
N PHE A 256 -4.80 1.03 -12.59
CA PHE A 256 -4.22 -0.30 -12.40
C PHE A 256 -5.18 -1.51 -12.38
N GLN A 257 -6.50 -1.34 -12.46
CA GLN A 257 -7.46 -2.46 -12.45
C GLN A 257 -7.42 -3.37 -13.69
N GLY A 258 -6.75 -2.93 -14.75
CA GLY A 258 -6.59 -3.67 -15.99
C GLY A 258 -5.65 -4.87 -15.88
N PHE A 259 -4.98 -5.06 -14.74
CA PHE A 259 -3.94 -6.07 -14.54
C PHE A 259 -4.31 -7.10 -13.47
N LEU A 260 -3.59 -8.22 -13.47
CA LEU A 260 -3.54 -9.22 -12.41
C LEU A 260 -2.16 -9.89 -12.39
N PHE A 261 -1.72 -10.39 -11.24
CA PHE A 261 -0.53 -11.24 -11.17
C PHE A 261 -0.81 -12.58 -11.84
N LYS A 262 0.15 -13.06 -12.62
CA LYS A 262 0.05 -14.39 -13.24
C LYS A 262 0.56 -15.48 -12.30
N ASP A 263 1.66 -15.21 -11.61
CA ASP A 263 2.22 -16.09 -10.57
C ASP A 263 2.68 -15.26 -9.36
N GLU A 264 1.71 -14.84 -8.54
CA GLU A 264 1.98 -14.05 -7.34
C GLU A 264 2.86 -14.82 -6.34
N LYS A 265 2.74 -16.16 -6.29
CA LYS A 265 3.60 -16.98 -5.43
C LYS A 265 5.06 -16.79 -5.80
N ARG A 266 5.38 -17.02 -7.06
CA ARG A 266 6.74 -16.92 -7.56
C ARG A 266 7.31 -15.52 -7.33
N LEU A 267 6.52 -14.47 -7.59
CA LEU A 267 6.97 -13.10 -7.33
C LEU A 267 7.42 -12.92 -5.87
N ILE A 268 6.61 -13.36 -4.90
CA ILE A 268 6.95 -13.22 -3.48
C ILE A 268 8.11 -14.13 -3.09
N ASP A 269 8.16 -15.36 -3.61
CA ASP A 269 9.29 -16.28 -3.38
C ASP A 269 10.61 -15.69 -3.90
N ASP A 270 10.59 -15.10 -5.10
CA ASP A 270 11.75 -14.43 -5.72
C ASP A 270 12.19 -13.22 -4.87
N LEU A 271 11.24 -12.40 -4.39
CA LEU A 271 11.51 -11.27 -3.49
C LEU A 271 12.10 -11.72 -2.14
N LEU A 272 11.61 -12.82 -1.57
CA LEU A 272 12.15 -13.40 -0.34
C LEU A 272 13.54 -14.02 -0.56
N GLY A 273 13.79 -14.61 -1.73
CA GLY A 273 15.09 -15.14 -2.13
C GLY A 273 16.16 -14.05 -2.19
N GLU A 274 15.86 -12.93 -2.86
CA GLU A 274 16.77 -11.76 -2.96
C GLU A 274 17.13 -11.18 -1.58
N VAL A 275 16.18 -11.21 -0.65
CA VAL A 275 16.40 -10.75 0.73
C VAL A 275 17.37 -11.67 1.47
N ASN A 276 17.18 -12.99 1.37
CA ASN A 276 18.03 -13.97 2.05
C ASN A 276 19.47 -13.97 1.50
N GLU A 277 19.66 -13.89 0.17
CA GLU A 277 21.00 -13.91 -0.44
C GLU A 277 21.87 -12.73 0.02
N LYS A 278 21.29 -11.51 0.09
CA LYS A 278 22.03 -10.32 0.55
C LYS A 278 22.37 -10.35 2.03
N GLU A 279 21.57 -11.04 2.85
CA GLU A 279 21.90 -11.27 4.25
C GLU A 279 23.10 -12.23 4.42
N GLU A 280 23.37 -13.12 3.45
CA GLU A 280 24.51 -14.05 3.52
C GLU A 280 25.85 -13.40 3.18
N GLU A 281 25.89 -12.44 2.24
CA GLU A 281 27.12 -11.74 1.86
C GLU A 281 27.63 -10.79 2.96
N GLY A 282 26.73 -10.29 3.81
CA GLY A 282 27.04 -9.42 4.94
C GLY A 282 26.98 -10.14 6.28
N ARG A 283 27.95 -11.01 6.58
CA ARG A 283 28.20 -11.68 7.91
C ARG A 283 27.14 -11.42 8.99
N SER A 284 26.07 -12.22 8.93
CA SER A 284 25.14 -12.64 9.99
C SER A 284 24.91 -11.69 11.18
N PHE A 285 23.85 -10.88 11.13
CA PHE A 285 23.27 -10.33 12.35
C PHE A 285 21.76 -10.62 12.52
N PHE A 286 21.00 -10.90 11.44
CA PHE A 286 19.57 -11.19 11.55
C PHE A 286 19.08 -12.31 10.62
N ARG A 287 19.56 -13.55 10.84
CA ARG A 287 18.94 -14.75 10.27
C ARG A 287 17.61 -15.07 10.95
N SER A 288 16.60 -14.20 10.84
CA SER A 288 15.25 -14.59 11.26
C SER A 288 14.57 -15.27 10.08
N THR A 289 14.59 -16.61 10.06
CA THR A 289 13.70 -17.35 9.16
C THR A 289 12.26 -16.85 9.36
N PRO A 290 11.39 -16.86 8.35
CA PRO A 290 10.02 -16.33 8.46
C PRO A 290 9.21 -16.89 9.65
N GLY A 291 9.49 -18.14 10.08
CA GLY A 291 8.88 -18.75 11.26
C GLY A 291 9.27 -18.08 12.59
N ASN A 292 10.49 -17.59 12.69
CA ASN A 292 11.01 -16.89 13.86
C ASN A 292 10.36 -15.51 13.99
N VAL A 293 10.24 -14.76 12.89
CA VAL A 293 9.60 -13.43 12.89
C VAL A 293 8.16 -13.49 13.40
N LYS A 294 7.36 -14.45 12.93
CA LYS A 294 5.97 -14.60 13.39
C LYS A 294 5.90 -14.91 14.89
N THR A 295 6.79 -15.76 15.39
CA THR A 295 6.85 -16.12 16.80
C THR A 295 7.25 -14.91 17.66
N ARG A 296 8.28 -14.16 17.23
CA ARG A 296 8.69 -12.88 17.83
C ARG A 296 7.54 -11.89 17.88
N TRP A 297 6.84 -11.69 16.76
CA TRP A 297 5.69 -10.81 16.68
C TRP A 297 4.58 -11.20 17.67
N CYS A 298 4.21 -12.48 17.73
CA CYS A 298 3.22 -12.97 18.68
C CYS A 298 3.62 -12.69 20.15
N ASN A 299 4.91 -12.73 20.48
CA ASN A 299 5.38 -12.39 21.82
C ASN A 299 5.30 -10.89 22.10
N ILE A 300 5.61 -10.05 21.11
CA ILE A 300 5.42 -8.59 21.19
C ILE A 300 3.95 -8.25 21.42
N LEU A 301 3.01 -8.88 20.69
CA LEU A 301 1.58 -8.64 20.89
C LEU A 301 1.14 -8.98 22.32
N LYS A 302 1.61 -10.11 22.88
CA LYS A 302 1.29 -10.49 24.27
C LYS A 302 1.87 -9.51 25.29
N ILE A 303 3.07 -8.97 25.04
CA ILE A 303 3.68 -7.93 25.86
C ILE A 303 2.82 -6.66 25.83
N MET A 304 2.37 -6.25 24.65
CA MET A 304 1.55 -5.06 24.47
C MET A 304 0.16 -5.20 25.09
N GLU A 305 -0.47 -6.36 24.92
CA GLU A 305 -1.74 -6.71 25.55
C GLU A 305 -1.66 -6.62 27.08
N ALA A 306 -0.57 -7.14 27.68
CA ALA A 306 -0.37 -7.11 29.13
C ALA A 306 -0.31 -5.70 29.73
N VAL A 307 0.02 -4.69 28.92
CA VAL A 307 0.09 -3.28 29.36
C VAL A 307 -1.05 -2.42 28.80
N GLY A 308 -2.04 -3.04 28.14
CA GLY A 308 -3.19 -2.33 27.55
C GLY A 308 -2.81 -1.40 26.39
N PHE A 309 -1.81 -1.78 25.61
CA PHE A 309 -1.23 -0.97 24.54
C PHE A 309 -1.47 -1.56 23.13
N SER A 310 -1.55 -0.74 22.09
CA SER A 310 -1.80 -1.18 20.71
C SER A 310 -1.05 -0.35 19.67
N PHE A 311 -0.79 -0.94 18.49
CA PHE A 311 -0.24 -0.23 17.32
C PHE A 311 -1.22 0.74 16.66
N HIS A 312 -2.52 0.58 16.92
CA HIS A 312 -3.58 1.34 16.25
C HIS A 312 -3.34 2.85 16.30
N GLU A 313 -3.38 3.50 15.13
CA GLU A 313 -3.20 4.94 14.93
C GLU A 313 -1.86 5.52 15.45
N ARG A 314 -0.80 4.69 15.53
CA ARG A 314 0.54 5.13 15.93
C ARG A 314 1.54 5.08 14.79
N VAL A 315 2.54 5.94 14.86
CA VAL A 315 3.73 5.85 14.02
C VAL A 315 4.67 4.82 14.62
N VAL A 316 5.20 3.95 13.79
CA VAL A 316 6.17 2.93 14.17
C VAL A 316 7.51 3.31 13.57
N TYR A 317 8.55 3.24 14.38
CA TYR A 317 9.93 3.52 14.03
C TYR A 317 10.72 2.22 14.20
N ASP A 318 11.53 1.83 13.23
CA ASP A 318 12.27 0.57 13.26
C ASP A 318 13.73 0.80 12.83
N ILE A 319 14.65 0.75 13.78
CA ILE A 319 16.08 0.93 13.52
C ILE A 319 16.72 -0.45 13.34
N GLY A 320 17.33 -0.65 12.17
CA GLY A 320 17.74 -1.98 11.72
C GLY A 320 16.54 -2.78 11.23
N CYS A 321 15.71 -2.17 10.37
CA CYS A 321 14.44 -2.76 9.96
C CYS A 321 14.58 -4.06 9.17
N ASN A 322 15.79 -4.43 8.73
CA ASN A 322 16.11 -5.63 7.97
C ASN A 322 15.15 -5.80 6.79
N THR A 323 14.37 -6.87 6.77
CA THR A 323 13.38 -7.19 5.73
C THR A 323 12.13 -6.31 5.74
N GLY A 324 11.99 -5.41 6.71
CA GLY A 324 10.78 -4.61 6.94
C GLY A 324 9.63 -5.41 7.57
N SER A 325 9.87 -6.63 8.05
CA SER A 325 8.78 -7.48 8.54
C SER A 325 8.07 -6.92 9.77
N PHE A 326 8.79 -6.31 10.73
CA PHE A 326 8.15 -5.69 11.90
C PHE A 326 7.29 -4.49 11.51
N LEU A 327 7.76 -3.66 10.58
CA LEU A 327 6.96 -2.59 9.97
C LEU A 327 5.67 -3.15 9.34
N TYR A 328 5.78 -4.22 8.55
CA TYR A 328 4.64 -4.86 7.92
C TYR A 328 3.62 -5.38 8.92
N TYR A 329 4.10 -6.07 9.96
CA TYR A 329 3.23 -6.61 10.99
C TYR A 329 2.59 -5.49 11.82
N ALA A 330 3.29 -4.41 12.11
CA ALA A 330 2.71 -3.27 12.81
C ALA A 330 1.60 -2.61 11.98
N LEU A 331 1.79 -2.47 10.67
CA LEU A 331 0.74 -2.03 9.73
C LEU A 331 -0.46 -2.99 9.72
N SER A 332 -0.23 -4.30 9.90
CA SER A 332 -1.29 -5.30 10.04
C SER A 332 -2.04 -5.24 11.38
N GLU A 333 -1.52 -4.52 12.36
CA GLU A 333 -2.17 -4.22 13.64
C GLU A 333 -2.72 -2.79 13.70
N GLY A 334 -2.81 -2.11 12.55
CA GLY A 334 -3.41 -0.79 12.44
C GLY A 334 -2.49 0.39 12.72
N ALA A 335 -1.16 0.20 12.68
CA ALA A 335 -0.24 1.34 12.67
C ALA A 335 -0.61 2.34 11.58
N GLN A 336 -0.54 3.62 11.95
CA GLN A 336 -0.82 4.73 11.06
C GLN A 336 0.26 4.86 9.99
N TRP A 337 1.53 4.68 10.37
CA TRP A 337 2.66 4.77 9.47
C TRP A 337 3.85 4.00 10.03
N ALA A 338 4.71 3.50 9.16
CA ALA A 338 5.88 2.72 9.54
C ALA A 338 7.14 3.34 8.92
N ILE A 339 8.16 3.63 9.72
CA ILE A 339 9.39 4.29 9.30
C ILE A 339 10.56 3.39 9.66
N GLY A 340 11.36 3.01 8.68
CA GLY A 340 12.49 2.10 8.86
C GLY A 340 13.82 2.70 8.45
N TRP A 341 14.88 2.31 9.15
CA TRP A 341 16.26 2.61 8.79
C TRP A 341 17.08 1.33 8.74
N ASP A 342 17.89 1.19 7.70
CA ASP A 342 18.91 0.14 7.57
C ASP A 342 19.94 0.56 6.51
N ARG A 343 20.88 -0.30 6.15
CA ARG A 343 21.80 -0.06 5.05
C ARG A 343 21.06 0.11 3.72
N PRO A 344 21.55 0.93 2.78
CA PRO A 344 20.87 1.22 1.53
C PRO A 344 20.43 -0.04 0.75
N GLU A 345 21.29 -1.05 0.68
CA GLU A 345 21.00 -2.31 -0.02
C GLU A 345 19.93 -3.17 0.66
N VAL A 346 19.83 -3.07 1.99
CA VAL A 346 18.83 -3.77 2.82
C VAL A 346 17.49 -3.08 2.68
N VAL A 347 17.46 -1.75 2.81
CA VAL A 347 16.27 -0.92 2.58
C VAL A 347 15.67 -1.14 1.19
N ALA A 348 16.51 -1.21 0.15
CA ALA A 348 16.03 -1.48 -1.21
C ALA A 348 15.33 -2.85 -1.32
N SER A 349 15.82 -3.88 -0.61
CA SER A 349 15.18 -5.19 -0.57
C SER A 349 13.90 -5.18 0.29
N ALA A 350 13.91 -4.48 1.43
CA ALA A 350 12.76 -4.32 2.30
C ALA A 350 11.61 -3.58 1.59
N GLU A 351 11.91 -2.52 0.84
CA GLU A 351 10.93 -1.76 0.06
C GLU A 351 10.22 -2.69 -0.94
N ARG A 352 11.00 -3.47 -1.70
CA ARG A 352 10.47 -4.44 -2.66
C ARG A 352 9.51 -5.43 -2.01
N LEU A 353 9.92 -6.01 -0.88
CA LEU A 353 9.12 -6.97 -0.16
C LEU A 353 7.83 -6.32 0.39
N LEU A 354 7.93 -5.17 1.04
CA LEU A 354 6.77 -4.43 1.56
C LEU A 354 5.77 -4.07 0.46
N LEU A 355 6.26 -3.56 -0.67
CA LEU A 355 5.43 -3.26 -1.84
C LEU A 355 4.73 -4.52 -2.37
N GLY A 356 5.47 -5.63 -2.50
CA GLY A 356 4.97 -6.93 -2.95
C GLY A 356 3.91 -7.51 -2.00
N LEU A 357 4.09 -7.35 -0.69
CA LEU A 357 3.10 -7.74 0.32
C LEU A 357 1.86 -6.84 0.34
N GLY A 358 1.92 -5.66 -0.28
CA GLY A 358 0.81 -4.70 -0.38
C GLY A 358 0.78 -3.67 0.74
N ALA A 359 1.91 -3.44 1.41
CA ALA A 359 2.06 -2.29 2.31
C ALA A 359 2.14 -1.00 1.50
N THR A 360 1.66 0.10 2.08
CA THR A 360 1.64 1.42 1.43
C THR A 360 2.02 2.56 2.37
N ARG A 361 1.76 2.39 3.67
CA ARG A 361 2.00 3.42 4.70
C ARG A 361 3.39 3.30 5.32
N PHE A 362 4.43 3.39 4.50
CA PHE A 362 5.80 3.31 4.99
C PHE A 362 6.78 4.24 4.28
N ASP A 363 7.84 4.61 5.00
CA ASP A 363 9.02 5.29 4.48
C ASP A 363 10.27 4.53 4.97
N LEU A 364 11.24 4.29 4.08
CA LEU A 364 12.49 3.60 4.42
C LEU A 364 13.70 4.45 4.03
N PHE A 365 14.74 4.43 4.86
CA PHE A 365 15.91 5.28 4.70
C PHE A 365 17.20 4.48 4.81
N GLY A 366 17.98 4.48 3.73
CA GLY A 366 19.29 3.84 3.66
C GLY A 366 20.37 4.66 4.36
N ARG A 367 21.05 4.11 5.37
CA ARG A 367 22.11 4.76 6.15
C ARG A 367 23.32 3.82 6.31
N GLU A 368 24.53 4.36 6.14
CA GLU A 368 25.76 3.61 6.41
C GLU A 368 26.09 3.61 7.92
N ASN A 369 26.70 2.52 8.39
CA ASN A 369 27.12 2.40 9.79
C ASN A 369 28.36 3.27 10.04
N GLY A 370 28.24 4.37 10.78
CA GLY A 370 29.41 5.12 11.25
C GLY A 370 29.24 6.62 11.48
N GLU A 371 28.15 7.21 11.00
CA GLU A 371 27.84 8.63 11.20
C GLU A 371 26.76 8.76 12.27
N ASP A 372 26.85 9.79 13.12
CA ASP A 372 25.81 10.14 14.11
C ASP A 372 24.47 10.27 13.37
N PRO A 373 23.56 9.27 13.50
CA PRO A 373 22.44 9.17 12.59
C PRO A 373 21.41 10.24 12.93
N GLU A 374 21.31 11.25 12.07
CA GLU A 374 20.29 12.29 12.17
C GLU A 374 18.92 11.73 11.73
N PHE A 375 18.33 10.84 12.55
CA PHE A 375 17.03 10.23 12.25
C PHE A 375 15.93 11.28 12.08
N LYS A 376 16.03 12.38 12.81
CA LYS A 376 15.01 13.44 12.82
C LYS A 376 14.85 14.11 11.45
N SER A 377 15.90 14.22 10.64
CA SER A 377 15.80 14.82 9.31
C SER A 377 15.06 13.92 8.32
N ASP A 378 15.11 12.60 8.50
CA ASP A 378 14.36 11.61 7.71
C ASP A 378 12.88 11.54 8.08
N ILE A 379 12.53 11.80 9.35
CA ILE A 379 11.13 11.73 9.79
C ILE A 379 10.31 12.78 9.04
N PRO A 380 9.24 12.39 8.33
CA PRO A 380 8.41 13.35 7.63
C PRO A 380 7.83 14.40 8.58
N GLU A 381 7.71 15.65 8.13
CA GLU A 381 7.30 16.78 8.98
C GLU A 381 5.99 16.51 9.75
N ARG A 382 5.04 15.83 9.10
CA ARG A 382 3.75 15.39 9.66
C ARG A 382 3.84 14.46 10.88
N TYR A 383 5.02 13.89 11.15
CA TYR A 383 5.28 12.97 12.26
C TYR A 383 6.35 13.44 13.23
N LYS A 384 7.10 14.52 12.94
CA LYS A 384 8.19 15.00 13.81
C LYS A 384 7.72 15.40 15.21
N THR A 385 6.45 15.78 15.37
CA THR A 385 5.87 16.19 16.66
C THR A 385 4.94 15.15 17.28
N ASP A 386 4.67 14.02 16.61
CA ASP A 386 3.78 12.99 17.17
C ASP A 386 4.54 12.09 18.13
N THR A 387 4.55 12.45 19.41
CA THR A 387 5.27 11.69 20.44
C THR A 387 4.62 10.35 20.78
N ARG A 388 3.49 9.96 20.16
CA ARG A 388 2.78 8.70 20.45
C ARG A 388 3.38 7.51 19.70
N GLY A 389 4.57 7.65 19.13
CA GLY A 389 5.20 6.60 18.35
C GLY A 389 5.65 5.38 19.17
N ILE A 390 5.95 4.31 18.44
CA ILE A 390 6.53 3.07 18.95
C ILE A 390 7.89 2.88 18.27
N LEU A 391 8.95 2.77 19.05
CA LEU A 391 10.28 2.51 18.53
C LEU A 391 10.67 1.04 18.73
N PHE A 392 10.91 0.32 17.65
CA PHE A 392 11.64 -0.94 17.65
C PHE A 392 13.13 -0.63 17.60
N CYS A 393 13.84 -1.12 18.62
CA CYS A 393 15.29 -1.09 18.65
C CYS A 393 15.78 -2.53 18.74
N HIS A 394 16.24 -3.04 17.60
CA HIS A 394 17.03 -4.25 17.58
C HIS A 394 18.42 -3.93 18.18
N ALA A 395 18.92 -4.80 19.06
CA ALA A 395 20.11 -4.66 19.93
C ALA A 395 21.21 -3.66 19.51
N PRO A 396 21.91 -3.02 20.47
CA PRO A 396 22.60 -1.76 20.23
C PRO A 396 23.69 -1.85 19.16
N PHE A 397 23.40 -1.30 17.99
CA PHE A 397 24.40 -0.80 17.07
C PHE A 397 25.24 0.24 17.83
N LYS A 398 26.54 -0.01 18.01
CA LYS A 398 27.48 1.01 18.49
C LYS A 398 27.34 2.24 17.61
N GLY A 399 26.78 3.34 18.14
CA GLY A 399 26.60 4.61 17.43
C GLY A 399 25.15 5.10 17.27
N VAL A 400 24.14 4.24 17.49
CA VAL A 400 22.72 4.63 17.31
C VAL A 400 22.17 5.45 18.49
N ALA A 401 22.82 5.39 19.66
CA ALA A 401 22.37 6.01 20.90
C ALA A 401 21.94 7.49 20.80
N PRO A 402 22.74 8.43 20.26
CA PRO A 402 22.40 9.85 20.35
C PRO A 402 21.10 10.21 19.60
N GLY A 403 20.97 9.74 18.35
CA GLY A 403 19.83 10.07 17.49
C GLY A 403 18.48 9.51 17.97
N ILE A 404 18.46 8.41 18.73
CA ILE A 404 17.20 7.82 19.26
C ILE A 404 16.40 8.83 20.09
N SER A 405 17.09 9.73 20.79
CA SER A 405 16.46 10.74 21.64
C SER A 405 15.62 11.76 20.87
N GLU A 406 15.90 11.91 19.57
CA GLU A 406 15.25 12.84 18.66
C GLU A 406 14.00 12.25 17.99
N ILE A 407 13.86 10.93 17.99
CA ILE A 407 12.69 10.24 17.46
C ILE A 407 11.51 10.46 18.44
N PRO A 408 10.32 10.86 17.96
CA PRO A 408 9.18 11.17 18.82
C PRO A 408 8.41 9.90 19.18
N TRP A 409 8.94 9.10 20.11
CA TRP A 409 8.29 7.88 20.59
C TRP A 409 7.84 7.97 22.06
N GLU A 410 6.78 7.23 22.39
CA GLU A 410 6.23 7.05 23.74
C GLU A 410 6.65 5.69 24.32
N TYR A 411 6.68 4.67 23.46
CA TYR A 411 7.04 3.30 23.81
C TYR A 411 8.23 2.82 22.99
N MET A 412 9.09 2.02 23.62
CA MET A 412 10.21 1.37 22.94
C MET A 412 10.18 -0.13 23.21
N LEU A 413 10.24 -0.92 22.14
CA LEU A 413 10.44 -2.36 22.17
C LEU A 413 11.92 -2.63 21.91
N LEU A 414 12.63 -3.00 22.97
CA LEU A 414 14.05 -3.31 22.93
C LEU A 414 14.24 -4.83 22.85
N GLU A 415 14.86 -5.30 21.78
CA GLU A 415 15.22 -6.71 21.61
C GLU A 415 16.66 -6.94 22.09
N GLY A 416 16.83 -7.80 23.09
CA GLY A 416 18.11 -8.18 23.66
C GLY A 416 18.85 -9.23 22.82
N TYR A 417 20.16 -9.32 23.00
CA TYR A 417 21.01 -10.29 22.31
C TYR A 417 20.98 -11.67 22.99
N SER A 418 21.19 -12.72 22.20
CA SER A 418 21.33 -14.08 22.72
C SER A 418 22.50 -14.19 23.70
N GLY A 419 22.23 -14.79 24.87
CA GLY A 419 23.24 -15.06 25.89
C GLY A 419 23.66 -13.85 26.76
N ARG A 420 23.04 -12.67 26.59
CA ARG A 420 23.27 -11.51 27.46
C ARG A 420 22.16 -11.35 28.49
N ASN A 421 22.49 -10.80 29.66
CA ASN A 421 21.50 -10.47 30.68
C ASN A 421 20.64 -9.28 30.20
N LEU A 422 19.43 -9.14 30.74
CA LEU A 422 18.54 -8.02 30.43
C LEU A 422 19.11 -6.66 30.88
N GLU A 423 20.07 -6.67 31.81
CA GLU A 423 20.66 -5.45 32.38
C GLU A 423 21.57 -4.73 31.38
N GLU A 424 22.34 -5.45 30.57
CA GLU A 424 23.32 -4.83 29.67
C GLU A 424 22.68 -3.89 28.61
N PRO A 425 21.59 -4.27 27.90
CA PRO A 425 20.89 -3.33 27.03
C PRO A 425 20.32 -2.12 27.80
N LEU A 426 19.83 -2.32 29.02
CA LEU A 426 19.26 -1.24 29.84
C LEU A 426 20.34 -0.26 30.32
N GLU A 427 21.50 -0.77 30.72
CA GLU A 427 22.65 0.05 31.10
C GLU A 427 23.12 0.91 29.93
N TYR A 428 23.18 0.34 28.71
CA TYR A 428 23.50 1.10 27.51
C TYR A 428 22.56 2.31 27.32
N PHE A 429 21.26 2.14 27.54
CA PHE A 429 20.27 3.22 27.39
C PHE A 429 20.25 4.23 28.54
N ARG A 430 20.74 3.88 29.74
CA ARG A 430 20.81 4.83 30.87
C ARG A 430 21.69 6.03 30.55
N ASP A 431 22.75 5.81 29.79
CA ASP A 431 23.73 6.85 29.45
C ASP A 431 23.33 7.68 28.23
N VAL A 432 22.27 7.30 27.51
CA VAL A 432 21.82 8.03 26.32
C VAL A 432 21.15 9.34 26.71
N PRO A 433 21.70 10.51 26.31
CA PRO A 433 21.08 11.80 26.57
C PRO A 433 19.66 11.87 26.00
N GLY A 434 18.70 12.42 26.76
CA GLY A 434 17.31 12.57 26.30
C GLY A 434 16.45 11.32 26.38
N VAL A 435 17.04 10.13 26.51
CA VAL A 435 16.35 8.87 26.88
C VAL A 435 16.41 8.68 28.40
N ARG A 436 16.45 9.76 29.18
CA ARG A 436 16.33 9.69 30.65
C ARG A 436 14.86 9.69 31.05
N ASN A 437 14.55 9.04 32.17
CA ASN A 437 13.20 8.87 32.72
C ASN A 437 12.33 7.93 31.89
N TRP A 438 12.68 6.64 31.89
CA TRP A 438 11.84 5.57 31.37
C TRP A 438 11.51 4.57 32.46
N GLU A 439 10.39 3.89 32.27
CA GLU A 439 9.91 2.80 33.11
C GLU A 439 9.94 1.50 32.29
N VAL A 440 10.44 0.42 32.89
CA VAL A 440 10.24 -0.92 32.33
C VAL A 440 8.81 -1.34 32.66
N LEU A 441 7.94 -1.41 31.64
CA LEU A 441 6.56 -1.83 31.87
C LEU A 441 6.46 -3.35 32.00
N THR A 442 7.21 -4.07 31.17
CA THR A 442 7.21 -5.53 31.14
C THR A 442 8.41 -6.05 30.37
N HIS A 443 8.78 -7.30 30.61
CA HIS A 443 9.80 -8.01 29.86
C HIS A 443 9.36 -9.45 29.64
N ARG A 444 9.81 -10.04 28.53
CA ARG A 444 9.56 -11.44 28.24
C ARG A 444 10.77 -12.06 27.56
N SER A 445 11.21 -13.20 28.07
CA SER A 445 12.19 -14.05 27.39
C SER A 445 11.46 -15.15 26.64
N PHE A 446 11.93 -15.47 25.44
CA PHE A 446 11.45 -16.58 24.66
C PHE A 446 12.61 -17.22 23.87
N ALA A 447 12.50 -18.51 23.61
CA ALA A 447 13.44 -19.19 22.72
C ALA A 447 13.07 -18.86 21.26
N ASP A 448 14.03 -18.39 20.49
CA ASP A 448 13.90 -18.18 19.05
C ASP A 448 14.95 -19.01 18.31
N GLY A 449 14.60 -20.25 17.96
CA GLY A 449 15.57 -21.22 17.46
C GLY A 449 16.60 -21.59 18.52
N ASP A 450 17.88 -21.41 18.19
CA ASP A 450 19.03 -21.89 19.00
C ASP A 450 19.43 -20.93 20.13
N SER A 451 18.65 -19.88 20.40
CA SER A 451 19.02 -18.89 21.43
C SER A 451 17.84 -18.27 22.17
N PRO A 452 17.97 -18.04 23.49
CA PRO A 452 17.01 -17.24 24.24
C PRO A 452 17.16 -15.77 23.83
N THR A 453 16.07 -15.17 23.37
CA THR A 453 15.94 -13.74 23.08
C THR A 453 15.01 -13.12 24.11
N GLY A 454 15.37 -11.94 24.61
CA GLY A 454 14.53 -11.14 25.49
C GLY A 454 13.93 -9.95 24.74
N VAL A 455 12.65 -9.66 24.94
CA VAL A 455 12.06 -8.39 24.53
C VAL A 455 11.66 -7.62 25.79
N ILE A 456 12.08 -6.36 25.85
CA ILE A 456 11.76 -5.43 26.93
C ILE A 456 10.88 -4.34 26.35
N LEU A 457 9.75 -4.07 27.01
CA LEU A 457 8.93 -2.91 26.70
C LEU A 457 9.21 -1.81 27.70
N LEU A 458 9.72 -0.70 27.16
CA LEU A 458 10.00 0.52 27.88
C LEU A 458 8.95 1.57 27.55
N ARG A 459 8.64 2.42 28.53
CA ARG A 459 7.82 3.61 28.34
C ARG A 459 8.62 4.84 28.75
N ARG A 460 8.61 5.87 27.91
CA ARG A 460 9.17 7.17 28.26
C ARG A 460 8.21 7.89 29.19
N GLU A 461 8.69 8.38 30.33
CA GLU A 461 7.88 9.28 31.15
C GLU A 461 7.55 10.53 30.34
N ARG A 462 6.26 10.87 30.29
CA ARG A 462 5.87 12.17 29.75
C ARG A 462 6.47 13.21 30.67
N ARG A 463 7.36 14.06 30.15
CA ARG A 463 7.63 15.34 30.80
C ARG A 463 6.26 15.99 30.95
N GLU A 464 5.79 16.10 32.19
CA GLU A 464 4.70 17.02 32.50
C GLU A 464 5.14 18.34 31.88
N THR A 465 4.39 18.77 30.86
CA THR A 465 4.60 20.09 30.28
C THR A 465 4.37 21.04 31.43
N LEU A 466 5.46 21.59 31.98
CA LEU A 466 5.41 22.64 32.99
C LEU A 466 4.35 23.63 32.51
N PRO A 467 3.35 23.96 33.35
CA PRO A 467 2.21 24.74 32.92
C PRO A 467 2.72 25.98 32.19
N VAL A 468 2.35 26.10 30.92
CA VAL A 468 2.69 27.26 30.10
C VAL A 468 2.23 28.47 30.89
N ARG A 469 3.17 29.23 31.47
CA ARG A 469 2.85 30.50 32.13
C ARG A 469 2.18 31.34 31.06
N LYS A 470 0.88 31.57 31.21
CA LYS A 470 0.16 32.59 30.44
C LYS A 470 0.88 33.91 30.71
N THR A 471 1.68 34.36 29.75
CA THR A 471 2.23 35.72 29.69
C THR A 471 1.29 36.61 28.92
#